data_AF-A0A1H8FKX7-F1
#
_entry.id   AF-A0A1H8FKX7-F1
#
_cell.length_a   1.000
_cell.length_b   1.000
_cell.length_c   1.000
_cell.angle_alpha   90.00
_cell.angle_beta   90.00
_cell.angle_gamma   90.00
#
_symmetry.space_group_name_H-M   'P 1'
#
loop_
_entity.id
_entity.type
_entity.pdbx_description
1 polymer ?
#
loop_
_entity_poly.entity_id
_entity_poly.type
_entity_poly.pdbx_seq_one_letter_code
_entity_poly.pdbx_strand_id
1 'polypeptide(L)'
;MERTAMENLVLLKLIFRNWWRNRLFAVISLVSLVVGISCTNLLISFVIHEYTIEGENPKKDRILRLTQRLPSMQSTGQVSFVYGGSVAGMIAPFPEIESYLRLTEKEATHIEIENQRFPQQVIVEADSSFCRFFPYQILSGNMKEALTKPDCIALSEEKAMQYFGKFDCIGRELSVVYGDKVEMKKVSAIYKFYAQSALRIDLLGNSQNLQEEGTSCMILLKEKTDVSAFCERFESTELPTVTGPGYYKLQTLQESYFDTKLADSVKTFSHRQIALLSIGLLSAFLVLFIACFNYVNLSFSRLLKQVNMIHVETLMGASHSYICRQLFIDTFLTVFIAFILSILVMGDILSLFNYFFDARLTFGFILSWKVFPFILLFVSLLAIIPATYMTKKLNRISISGYRQFFQGRKRRRLVATLVGVQMVISIGLMTAFMMIRTQLSTIEEQGERFKGILILGNEGTALTVPLYNDIKNLPGIQTALLSKGRITSPFNIIIPLNRNGQEVMVNK
;
A
#
# COMPACT_ATOMS: atom_id res chain seq x y z
N MET A 1 12.41 50.29 5.62
CA MET A 1 12.71 48.94 5.08
C MET A 1 14.07 48.41 5.55
N GLU A 2 15.15 49.20 5.54
CA GLU A 2 16.48 48.74 5.99
C GLU A 2 16.57 48.41 7.48
N ARG A 3 15.96 49.23 8.36
CA ARG A 3 15.97 49.02 9.81
C ARG A 3 15.30 47.70 10.22
N THR A 4 14.18 47.36 9.59
CA THR A 4 13.46 46.09 9.78
C THR A 4 14.22 44.87 9.24
N ALA A 5 14.98 45.03 8.15
CA ALA A 5 15.82 43.94 7.62
C ALA A 5 17.02 43.66 8.54
N MET A 6 17.66 44.70 9.06
CA MET A 6 18.77 44.58 10.00
C MET A 6 18.33 43.96 11.34
N GLU A 7 17.15 44.32 11.86
CA GLU A 7 16.55 43.66 13.04
C GLU A 7 16.32 42.16 12.82
N ASN A 8 15.81 41.76 11.65
CA ASN A 8 15.56 40.35 11.33
C ASN A 8 16.86 39.55 11.21
N LEU A 9 17.92 40.13 10.66
CA LEU A 9 19.25 39.51 10.59
C LEU A 9 19.87 39.29 11.97
N VAL A 10 19.73 40.27 12.88
CA VAL A 10 20.19 40.15 14.27
C VAL A 10 19.42 39.06 15.01
N LEU A 11 18.10 38.98 14.83
CA LEU A 11 17.24 37.93 15.38
C LEU A 11 17.70 36.52 14.94
N LEU A 12 17.92 36.33 13.63
CA LEU A 12 18.43 35.07 13.07
C LEU A 12 19.78 34.70 13.69
N LYS A 13 20.73 35.65 13.75
CA LYS A 13 22.06 35.42 14.34
C LYS A 13 21.97 35.02 15.82
N LEU A 14 21.08 35.64 16.58
CA LEU A 14 20.84 35.31 17.99
C LEU A 14 20.26 33.90 18.15
N ILE A 15 19.31 33.51 17.30
CA ILE A 15 18.70 32.17 17.28
C ILE A 15 19.76 31.09 17.01
N PHE A 16 20.54 31.23 15.93
CA PHE A 16 21.60 30.28 15.59
C PHE A 16 22.65 30.16 16.70
N ARG A 17 23.09 31.29 17.27
CA ARG A 17 24.04 31.28 18.39
C ARG A 17 23.48 30.55 19.61
N ASN A 18 22.18 30.67 19.86
CA ASN A 18 21.53 30.02 20.99
C ASN A 18 21.38 28.50 20.77
N TRP A 19 21.09 28.06 19.55
CA TRP A 19 21.12 26.63 19.19
C TRP A 19 22.51 26.04 19.35
N TRP A 20 23.54 26.77 18.92
CA TRP A 20 24.93 26.37 19.06
C TRP A 20 25.41 26.31 20.51
N ARG A 21 24.84 27.13 21.40
CA ARG A 21 25.13 27.06 22.84
C ARG A 21 24.43 25.88 23.51
N ASN A 22 23.25 25.50 23.02
CA ASN A 22 22.43 24.40 23.56
C ASN A 22 22.33 23.22 22.59
N ARG A 23 23.47 22.76 22.04
CA ARG A 23 23.52 21.81 20.91
C ARG A 23 22.79 20.51 21.18
N LEU A 24 22.97 19.92 22.35
CA LEU A 24 22.34 18.63 22.69
C LEU A 24 20.82 18.71 22.63
N PHE A 25 20.21 19.76 23.20
CA PHE A 25 18.77 19.99 23.11
C PHE A 25 18.34 20.28 21.67
N ALA A 26 19.09 21.09 20.93
CA ALA A 26 18.79 21.42 19.54
C ALA A 26 18.78 20.17 18.65
N VAL A 27 19.80 19.32 18.78
CA VAL A 27 19.97 18.09 18.00
C VAL A 27 18.88 17.09 18.35
N ILE A 28 18.61 16.84 19.64
CA ILE A 28 17.56 15.88 20.04
C ILE A 28 16.18 16.33 19.55
N SER A 29 15.84 17.62 19.70
CA SER A 29 14.57 18.16 19.20
C SER A 29 14.47 18.13 17.68
N LEU A 30 15.58 18.38 16.98
CA LEU A 30 15.62 18.34 15.53
C LEU A 30 15.44 16.90 15.03
N VAL A 31 16.20 15.94 15.56
CA VAL A 31 16.10 14.52 15.18
C VAL A 31 14.72 13.96 15.47
N SER A 32 14.12 14.26 16.63
CA SER A 32 12.77 13.76 16.95
C SER A 32 11.70 14.32 16.01
N LEU A 33 11.79 15.60 15.63
CA LEU A 33 10.91 16.19 14.61
C LEU A 33 11.16 15.58 13.23
N VAL A 34 12.42 15.42 12.80
CA VAL A 34 12.77 14.82 11.50
C VAL A 34 12.19 13.41 11.39
N VAL A 35 12.41 12.55 12.39
CA VAL A 35 11.91 11.17 12.40
C VAL A 35 10.38 11.14 12.47
N GLY A 36 9.78 11.95 13.35
CA GLY A 36 8.33 12.01 13.50
C GLY A 36 7.62 12.49 12.24
N ILE A 37 8.10 13.58 11.64
CA ILE A 37 7.56 14.14 10.38
C ILE A 37 7.75 13.14 9.24
N SER A 38 8.93 12.50 9.13
CA SER A 38 9.20 11.53 8.05
C SER A 38 8.25 10.33 8.13
N CYS A 39 8.14 9.73 9.31
CA CYS A 39 7.27 8.56 9.53
C CYS A 39 5.80 8.92 9.28
N THR A 40 5.33 10.04 9.84
CA THR A 40 3.94 10.48 9.68
C THR A 40 3.62 10.80 8.22
N ASN A 41 4.51 11.51 7.51
CA ASN A 41 4.30 11.84 6.10
C ASN A 41 4.30 10.61 5.21
N LEU A 42 5.20 9.64 5.43
CA LEU A 42 5.21 8.38 4.67
C LEU A 42 3.92 7.60 4.89
N LEU A 43 3.47 7.44 6.14
CA LEU A 43 2.25 6.70 6.45
C LEU A 43 0.99 7.41 5.92
N ILE A 44 0.89 8.73 6.04
CA ILE A 44 -0.23 9.48 5.46
C ILE A 44 -0.22 9.38 3.94
N SER A 45 0.95 9.54 3.31
CA SER A 45 1.08 9.41 1.85
C SER A 45 0.69 8.02 1.39
N PHE A 46 1.12 6.98 2.12
CA PHE A 46 0.74 5.60 1.89
C PHE A 46 -0.78 5.42 1.98
N VAL A 47 -1.42 5.90 3.05
CA VAL A 47 -2.87 5.82 3.21
C VAL A 47 -3.62 6.52 2.08
N ILE A 48 -3.20 7.74 1.71
CA ILE A 48 -3.81 8.49 0.61
C ILE A 48 -3.60 7.78 -0.73
N HIS A 49 -2.43 7.17 -0.96
CA HIS A 49 -2.12 6.43 -2.18
C HIS A 49 -3.08 5.25 -2.37
N GLU A 50 -3.28 4.46 -1.33
CA GLU A 50 -4.15 3.27 -1.29
C GLU A 50 -5.64 3.62 -1.38
N TYR A 51 -6.08 4.72 -0.76
CA TYR A 51 -7.46 5.21 -0.89
C TYR A 51 -7.74 5.89 -2.25
N THR A 52 -6.71 6.18 -3.03
CA THR A 52 -6.83 6.86 -4.32
C THR A 52 -6.32 5.98 -5.46
N ILE A 53 -6.63 4.69 -5.40
CA ILE A 53 -6.35 3.74 -6.48
C ILE A 53 -7.00 4.25 -7.78
N GLU A 54 -6.35 3.98 -8.90
CA GLU A 54 -6.76 4.43 -10.23
C GLU A 54 -6.90 5.96 -10.31
N GLY A 55 -6.16 6.70 -9.47
CA GLY A 55 -6.29 8.15 -9.33
C GLY A 55 -5.98 8.98 -10.57
N GLU A 56 -5.33 8.39 -11.57
CA GLU A 56 -5.03 8.98 -12.90
C GLU A 56 -6.05 8.55 -13.98
N ASN A 57 -6.93 7.58 -13.66
CA ASN A 57 -7.95 7.09 -14.58
C ASN A 57 -9.23 7.92 -14.46
N PRO A 58 -9.60 8.71 -15.48
CA PRO A 58 -10.79 9.57 -15.42
C PRO A 58 -12.10 8.79 -15.39
N LYS A 59 -12.08 7.49 -15.71
CA LYS A 59 -13.27 6.63 -15.77
C LYS A 59 -13.44 5.74 -14.54
N LYS A 60 -12.52 5.81 -13.56
CA LYS A 60 -12.48 4.89 -12.42
C LYS A 60 -13.81 4.76 -11.67
N ASP A 61 -14.56 5.85 -11.53
CA ASP A 61 -15.83 5.88 -10.77
C ASP A 61 -16.99 5.23 -11.55
N ARG A 62 -16.81 4.98 -12.86
CA ARG A 62 -17.79 4.36 -13.76
C ARG A 62 -17.44 2.91 -14.12
N ILE A 63 -16.30 2.41 -13.66
CA ILE A 63 -15.87 1.02 -13.87
C ILE A 63 -16.34 0.19 -12.69
N LEU A 64 -17.19 -0.79 -12.98
CA LEU A 64 -17.74 -1.70 -11.98
C LEU A 64 -17.31 -3.13 -12.29
N ARG A 65 -16.89 -3.86 -11.26
CA ARG A 65 -16.59 -5.30 -11.35
C ARG A 65 -17.84 -6.10 -11.02
N LEU A 66 -18.08 -7.14 -11.81
CA LEU A 66 -19.14 -8.11 -11.55
C LEU A 66 -18.63 -9.14 -10.55
N THR A 67 -19.40 -9.32 -9.49
CA THR A 67 -19.19 -10.34 -8.46
C THR A 67 -20.49 -11.10 -8.23
N GLN A 68 -20.40 -12.34 -7.80
CA GLN A 68 -21.58 -13.15 -7.48
C GLN A 68 -21.35 -13.92 -6.19
N ARG A 69 -22.42 -14.29 -5.50
CA ARG A 69 -22.34 -15.14 -4.32
C ARG A 69 -22.50 -16.60 -4.72
N LEU A 70 -21.51 -17.43 -4.41
CA LEU A 70 -21.56 -18.88 -4.47
C LEU A 70 -22.08 -19.44 -3.13
N PRO A 71 -23.28 -20.04 -3.11
CA PRO A 71 -23.85 -20.62 -1.89
C PRO A 71 -22.99 -21.73 -1.26
N SER A 72 -22.15 -22.40 -2.06
CA SER A 72 -21.28 -23.51 -1.64
C SER A 72 -20.06 -23.08 -0.80
N MET A 73 -19.75 -21.79 -0.68
CA MET A 73 -18.58 -21.27 0.04
C MET A 73 -18.94 -20.73 1.43
N GLN A 74 -18.43 -21.36 2.50
CA GLN A 74 -18.80 -21.05 3.89
C GLN A 74 -18.24 -19.73 4.45
N SER A 75 -17.14 -19.17 3.91
CA SER A 75 -16.64 -17.83 4.28
C SER A 75 -16.93 -16.81 3.18
N THR A 76 -17.92 -15.93 3.44
CA THR A 76 -18.46 -14.82 2.62
C THR A 76 -18.92 -15.10 1.19
N GLY A 77 -18.39 -16.13 0.53
CA GLY A 77 -18.93 -16.73 -0.68
C GLY A 77 -18.99 -15.83 -1.91
N GLN A 78 -18.30 -14.69 -1.96
CA GLN A 78 -18.28 -13.84 -3.14
C GLN A 78 -17.09 -14.18 -4.05
N VAL A 79 -17.35 -14.27 -5.36
CA VAL A 79 -16.34 -14.49 -6.39
C VAL A 79 -16.50 -13.49 -7.52
N SER A 80 -15.39 -13.13 -8.16
CA SER A 80 -15.41 -12.46 -9.47
C SER A 80 -15.17 -13.50 -10.56
N PHE A 81 -16.25 -14.11 -11.03
CA PHE A 81 -16.24 -15.13 -12.08
C PHE A 81 -17.55 -15.04 -12.85
N VAL A 82 -17.51 -15.12 -14.17
CA VAL A 82 -18.67 -15.21 -15.07
C VAL A 82 -18.32 -16.12 -16.25
N TYR A 83 -19.27 -16.91 -16.73
CA TYR A 83 -19.09 -17.63 -18.00
C TYR A 83 -19.01 -16.63 -19.14
N GLY A 84 -17.89 -16.58 -19.85
CA GLY A 84 -17.66 -15.47 -20.77
C GLY A 84 -18.67 -15.37 -21.92
N GLY A 85 -19.27 -16.48 -22.35
CA GLY A 85 -20.35 -16.52 -23.33
C GLY A 85 -21.67 -15.91 -22.86
N SER A 86 -21.96 -15.88 -21.55
CA SER A 86 -23.20 -15.29 -21.02
C SER A 86 -23.15 -13.77 -20.86
N VAL A 87 -21.94 -13.19 -20.82
CA VAL A 87 -21.73 -11.75 -20.55
C VAL A 87 -22.50 -10.86 -21.53
N ALA A 88 -22.45 -11.17 -22.83
CA ALA A 88 -23.13 -10.37 -23.85
C ALA A 88 -24.66 -10.34 -23.65
N GLY A 89 -25.26 -11.49 -23.28
CA GLY A 89 -26.69 -11.58 -22.98
C GLY A 89 -27.06 -10.89 -21.67
N MET A 90 -26.19 -10.93 -20.66
CA MET A 90 -26.40 -10.29 -19.36
C MET A 90 -26.44 -8.76 -19.45
N ILE A 91 -25.60 -8.16 -20.31
CA ILE A 91 -25.50 -6.71 -20.43
C ILE A 91 -26.46 -6.12 -21.46
N ALA A 92 -26.97 -6.90 -22.41
CA ALA A 92 -27.86 -6.43 -23.47
C ALA A 92 -29.11 -5.68 -22.98
N PRO A 93 -29.75 -6.04 -21.84
CA PRO A 93 -30.90 -5.31 -21.30
C PRO A 93 -30.57 -3.91 -20.74
N PHE A 94 -29.29 -3.57 -20.58
CA PHE A 94 -28.83 -2.38 -19.85
C PHE A 94 -28.17 -1.38 -20.81
N PRO A 95 -28.94 -0.42 -21.38
CA PRO A 95 -28.41 0.55 -22.34
C PRO A 95 -27.40 1.54 -21.74
N GLU A 96 -27.31 1.64 -20.42
CA GLU A 96 -26.35 2.50 -19.71
C GLU A 96 -24.92 1.96 -19.74
N ILE A 97 -24.73 0.68 -20.08
CA ILE A 97 -23.41 0.08 -20.24
C ILE A 97 -22.80 0.57 -21.57
N GLU A 98 -21.65 1.23 -21.49
CA GLU A 98 -20.87 1.70 -22.64
C GLU A 98 -20.02 0.58 -23.23
N SER A 99 -19.38 -0.21 -22.36
CA SER A 99 -18.47 -1.29 -22.77
C SER A 99 -18.34 -2.32 -21.64
N TYR A 100 -17.87 -3.51 -21.96
CA TYR A 100 -17.49 -4.55 -21.01
C TYR A 100 -16.09 -5.05 -21.32
N LEU A 101 -15.43 -5.61 -20.32
CA LEU A 101 -14.09 -6.17 -20.39
C LEU A 101 -14.06 -7.48 -19.62
N ARG A 102 -13.72 -8.57 -20.30
CA ARG A 102 -13.40 -9.84 -19.66
C ARG A 102 -11.90 -10.01 -19.53
N LEU A 103 -11.48 -10.58 -18.40
CA LEU A 103 -10.11 -10.89 -18.05
C LEU A 103 -10.02 -12.34 -17.56
N THR A 104 -9.00 -13.05 -18.00
CA THR A 104 -8.61 -14.34 -17.44
C THR A 104 -7.10 -14.39 -17.23
N GLU A 105 -6.66 -15.25 -16.33
CA GLU A 105 -5.24 -15.45 -16.05
C GLU A 105 -4.83 -16.86 -16.36
N LYS A 106 -3.66 -16.98 -16.99
CA LYS A 106 -3.01 -18.26 -17.24
C LYS A 106 -1.63 -18.23 -16.61
N GLU A 107 -1.31 -19.29 -15.86
CA GLU A 107 0.01 -19.49 -15.27
C GLU A 107 0.87 -20.27 -16.25
N ALA A 108 1.83 -19.60 -16.88
CA ALA A 108 2.84 -20.24 -17.73
C ALA A 108 3.93 -20.86 -16.86
N THR A 109 4.29 -22.11 -17.11
CA THR A 109 5.33 -22.85 -16.39
C THR A 109 6.68 -22.13 -16.45
N HIS A 110 7.02 -21.60 -17.63
CA HIS A 110 8.19 -20.77 -17.86
C HIS A 110 8.07 -20.04 -19.20
N ILE A 111 8.92 -19.03 -19.40
CA ILE A 111 9.07 -18.35 -20.69
C ILE A 111 10.47 -18.64 -21.24
N GLU A 112 10.58 -18.96 -22.52
CA GLU A 112 11.86 -19.16 -23.21
C GLU A 112 12.10 -18.07 -24.25
N ILE A 113 13.30 -17.47 -24.21
CA ILE A 113 13.71 -16.38 -25.10
C ILE A 113 15.17 -16.59 -25.46
N GLU A 114 15.51 -16.75 -26.75
CA GLU A 114 16.89 -16.83 -27.23
C GLU A 114 17.80 -17.76 -26.38
N ASN A 115 17.28 -18.94 -25.98
CA ASN A 115 17.89 -19.95 -25.08
C ASN A 115 18.00 -19.61 -23.58
N GLN A 116 17.40 -18.52 -23.12
CA GLN A 116 17.23 -18.23 -21.69
C GLN A 116 15.85 -18.68 -21.22
N ARG A 117 15.80 -19.26 -20.01
CA ARG A 117 14.56 -19.71 -19.37
C ARG A 117 14.23 -18.81 -18.19
N PHE A 118 13.08 -18.16 -18.25
CA PHE A 118 12.53 -17.36 -17.16
C PHE A 118 11.53 -18.20 -16.37
N PRO A 119 11.52 -18.10 -15.03
CA PRO A 119 10.63 -18.89 -14.17
C PRO A 119 9.15 -18.57 -14.42
N GLN A 120 8.25 -19.35 -13.79
CA GLN A 120 6.79 -19.22 -13.90
C GLN A 120 6.32 -17.76 -13.95
N GLN A 121 5.47 -17.44 -14.93
CA GLN A 121 4.90 -16.11 -15.13
C GLN A 121 3.37 -16.20 -15.26
N VAL A 122 2.69 -15.14 -14.86
CA VAL A 122 1.25 -14.98 -15.08
C VAL A 122 1.06 -14.19 -16.37
N ILE A 123 0.20 -14.69 -17.24
CA ILE A 123 -0.23 -14.02 -18.47
C ILE A 123 -1.70 -13.70 -18.31
N VAL A 124 -2.04 -12.43 -18.49
CA VAL A 124 -3.43 -11.99 -18.46
C VAL A 124 -3.92 -11.90 -19.90
N GLU A 125 -5.04 -12.55 -20.17
CA GLU A 125 -5.71 -12.47 -21.45
C GLU A 125 -6.97 -11.62 -21.32
N ALA A 126 -7.14 -10.67 -22.24
CA ALA A 126 -8.19 -9.66 -22.16
C ALA A 126 -8.92 -9.45 -23.49
N ASP A 127 -10.14 -8.92 -23.38
CA ASP A 127 -10.87 -8.39 -24.55
C ASP A 127 -10.17 -7.15 -25.14
N SER A 128 -10.39 -6.91 -26.43
CA SER A 128 -9.89 -5.71 -27.15
C SER A 128 -10.38 -4.37 -26.58
N SER A 129 -11.40 -4.39 -25.71
CA SER A 129 -11.90 -3.23 -24.98
C SER A 129 -10.98 -2.79 -23.83
N PHE A 130 -9.95 -3.55 -23.48
CA PHE A 130 -9.06 -3.28 -22.32
C PHE A 130 -8.57 -1.83 -22.23
N CYS A 131 -8.07 -1.26 -23.33
CA CYS A 131 -7.56 0.11 -23.38
C CYS A 131 -8.64 1.18 -23.12
N ARG A 132 -9.94 0.84 -23.20
CA ARG A 132 -11.04 1.76 -22.85
C ARG A 132 -11.23 1.87 -21.34
N PHE A 133 -10.83 0.85 -20.59
CA PHE A 133 -10.96 0.75 -19.13
C PHE A 133 -9.70 1.30 -18.44
N PHE A 134 -8.52 0.89 -18.90
CA PHE A 134 -7.25 1.23 -18.26
C PHE A 134 -6.37 2.04 -19.23
N PRO A 135 -6.11 3.33 -18.93
CA PRO A 135 -5.35 4.21 -19.81
C PRO A 135 -3.83 4.03 -19.65
N TYR A 136 -3.30 2.83 -19.88
CA TYR A 136 -1.85 2.62 -19.83
C TYR A 136 -1.12 3.40 -20.92
N GLN A 137 0.02 3.98 -20.53
CA GLN A 137 0.90 4.67 -21.47
C GLN A 137 1.65 3.65 -22.32
N ILE A 138 1.37 3.64 -23.63
CA ILE A 138 2.09 2.81 -24.60
C ILE A 138 3.42 3.50 -24.91
N LEU A 139 4.53 2.83 -24.65
CA LEU A 139 5.89 3.33 -24.92
C LEU A 139 6.31 3.05 -26.37
N SER A 140 5.94 1.87 -26.89
CA SER A 140 6.26 1.47 -28.26
C SER A 140 5.27 0.43 -28.76
N GLY A 141 5.03 0.41 -30.08
CA GLY A 141 4.21 -0.62 -30.75
C GLY A 141 2.71 -0.37 -30.69
N ASN A 142 1.91 -1.43 -30.87
CA ASN A 142 0.45 -1.35 -30.98
C ASN A 142 -0.27 -2.32 -30.05
N MET A 143 -0.79 -1.79 -28.94
CA MET A 143 -1.52 -2.56 -27.92
C MET A 143 -2.77 -3.26 -28.47
N LYS A 144 -3.41 -2.69 -29.51
CA LYS A 144 -4.59 -3.29 -30.14
C LYS A 144 -4.24 -4.61 -30.82
N GLU A 145 -3.02 -4.74 -31.37
CA GLU A 145 -2.58 -6.00 -31.98
C GLU A 145 -2.43 -7.11 -30.94
N ALA A 146 -1.82 -6.82 -29.78
CA ALA A 146 -1.72 -7.75 -28.65
C ALA A 146 -3.08 -8.28 -28.19
N LEU A 147 -4.11 -7.42 -28.27
CA LEU A 147 -5.45 -7.70 -27.80
C LEU A 147 -6.41 -8.24 -28.88
N THR A 148 -5.95 -8.41 -30.11
CA THR A 148 -6.79 -8.92 -31.22
C THR A 148 -6.18 -10.11 -31.95
N LYS A 149 -4.84 -10.22 -31.99
CA LYS A 149 -4.13 -11.32 -32.63
C LYS A 149 -3.69 -12.34 -31.55
N PRO A 150 -3.98 -13.64 -31.73
CA PRO A 150 -3.66 -14.66 -30.73
C PRO A 150 -2.15 -14.87 -30.54
N ASP A 151 -1.35 -14.64 -31.59
CA ASP A 151 0.10 -14.84 -31.57
C ASP A 151 0.87 -13.59 -31.15
N CYS A 152 0.17 -12.56 -30.64
CA CYS A 152 0.78 -11.31 -30.20
C CYS A 152 0.66 -11.15 -28.68
N ILE A 153 1.66 -10.51 -28.09
CA ILE A 153 1.70 -10.21 -26.66
C ILE A 153 2.22 -8.79 -26.43
N ALA A 154 1.73 -8.14 -25.38
CA ALA A 154 2.22 -6.87 -24.88
C ALA A 154 2.95 -7.07 -23.56
N LEU A 155 4.05 -6.35 -23.36
CA LEU A 155 4.90 -6.47 -22.19
C LEU A 155 4.95 -5.16 -21.40
N SER A 156 5.07 -5.27 -20.08
CA SER A 156 5.44 -4.13 -19.24
C SER A 156 6.86 -3.67 -19.54
N GLU A 157 7.14 -2.38 -19.29
CA GLU A 157 8.46 -1.76 -19.40
C GLU A 157 9.54 -2.60 -18.67
N GLU A 158 9.21 -3.06 -17.47
CA GLU A 158 10.10 -3.87 -16.63
C GLU A 158 10.39 -5.25 -17.25
N LYS A 159 9.37 -5.95 -17.76
CA LYS A 159 9.57 -7.25 -18.40
C LYS A 159 10.28 -7.17 -19.74
N ALA A 160 10.01 -6.15 -20.54
CA ALA A 160 10.74 -5.91 -21.78
C ALA A 160 12.25 -5.75 -21.51
N MET A 161 12.61 -4.99 -20.47
CA MET A 161 13.99 -4.81 -20.04
C MET A 161 14.58 -6.11 -19.45
N GLN A 162 13.82 -6.84 -18.63
CA GLN A 162 14.28 -8.10 -18.03
C GLN A 162 14.55 -9.18 -19.09
N TYR A 163 13.71 -9.27 -20.12
CA TYR A 163 13.74 -10.32 -21.13
C TYR A 163 14.69 -10.03 -22.28
N PHE A 164 14.76 -8.79 -22.76
CA PHE A 164 15.51 -8.44 -23.95
C PHE A 164 16.66 -7.46 -23.69
N GLY A 165 16.78 -6.92 -22.47
CA GLY A 165 17.78 -5.90 -22.11
C GLY A 165 17.59 -4.55 -22.79
N LYS A 166 16.49 -4.35 -23.53
CA LYS A 166 16.19 -3.13 -24.29
C LYS A 166 14.69 -2.93 -24.50
N PHE A 167 14.29 -1.68 -24.67
CA PHE A 167 12.90 -1.31 -25.00
C PHE A 167 12.53 -1.56 -26.46
N ASP A 168 13.49 -1.63 -27.38
CA ASP A 168 13.19 -1.93 -28.78
C ASP A 168 13.20 -3.44 -29.03
N CYS A 169 12.16 -4.11 -28.53
CA CYS A 169 11.95 -5.54 -28.70
C CYS A 169 10.66 -5.88 -29.47
N ILE A 170 10.04 -4.89 -30.13
CA ILE A 170 8.87 -5.15 -30.97
C ILE A 170 9.24 -6.11 -32.09
N GLY A 171 8.35 -7.06 -32.30
CA GLY A 171 8.48 -8.10 -33.29
C GLY A 171 9.39 -9.25 -32.91
N ARG A 172 10.06 -9.20 -31.75
CA ARG A 172 10.77 -10.36 -31.21
C ARG A 172 9.78 -11.41 -30.73
N GLU A 173 10.22 -12.65 -30.75
CA GLU A 173 9.42 -13.80 -30.37
C GLU A 173 9.85 -14.31 -28.99
N LEU A 174 8.88 -14.82 -28.25
CA LEU A 174 9.06 -15.53 -27.00
C LEU A 174 8.17 -16.77 -27.00
N SER A 175 8.66 -17.86 -26.41
CA SER A 175 7.90 -19.08 -26.26
C SER A 175 7.30 -19.13 -24.87
N VAL A 176 5.98 -19.17 -24.80
CA VAL A 176 5.24 -19.37 -23.56
C VAL A 176 4.97 -20.86 -23.40
N VAL A 177 5.42 -21.44 -22.28
CA VAL A 177 5.28 -22.88 -22.03
C VAL A 177 4.24 -23.13 -20.95
N TYR A 178 3.22 -23.92 -21.27
CA TYR A 178 2.16 -24.39 -20.38
C TYR A 178 2.25 -25.92 -20.26
N GLY A 179 3.08 -26.42 -19.34
CA GLY A 179 3.37 -27.85 -19.26
C GLY A 179 3.96 -28.38 -20.57
N ASP A 180 3.21 -29.22 -21.28
CA ASP A 180 3.62 -29.82 -22.56
C ASP A 180 3.26 -28.96 -23.79
N LYS A 181 2.45 -27.90 -23.61
CA LYS A 181 2.03 -27.02 -24.71
C LYS A 181 2.96 -25.81 -24.79
N VAL A 182 3.50 -25.56 -25.98
CA VAL A 182 4.32 -24.36 -26.26
C VAL A 182 3.56 -23.44 -27.21
N GLU A 183 3.39 -22.18 -26.82
CA GLU A 183 2.80 -21.14 -27.66
C GLU A 183 3.86 -20.08 -27.99
N MET A 184 4.13 -19.90 -29.29
CA MET A 184 5.00 -18.83 -29.77
C MET A 184 4.20 -17.52 -29.79
N LYS A 185 4.74 -16.47 -29.15
CA LYS A 185 4.13 -15.13 -29.11
C LYS A 185 5.13 -14.09 -29.59
N LYS A 186 4.65 -13.15 -30.40
CA LYS A 186 5.41 -12.01 -30.90
C LYS A 186 5.11 -10.77 -30.08
N VAL A 187 6.13 -10.06 -29.63
CA VAL A 187 5.99 -8.79 -28.91
C VAL A 187 5.42 -7.73 -29.85
N SER A 188 4.25 -7.20 -29.53
CA SER A 188 3.54 -6.22 -30.36
C SER A 188 3.45 -4.83 -29.73
N ALA A 189 3.53 -4.76 -28.40
CA ALA A 189 3.51 -3.49 -27.67
C ALA A 189 4.29 -3.56 -26.37
N ILE A 190 4.77 -2.40 -25.93
CA ILE A 190 5.39 -2.20 -24.62
C ILE A 190 4.70 -1.03 -23.96
N TYR A 191 4.31 -1.18 -22.71
CA TYR A 191 3.60 -0.15 -21.95
C TYR A 191 4.15 0.03 -20.55
N LYS A 192 3.82 1.17 -19.96
CA LYS A 192 4.24 1.57 -18.63
C LYS A 192 3.05 1.60 -17.67
N PHE A 193 3.26 1.06 -16.47
CA PHE A 193 2.31 1.21 -15.38
C PHE A 193 2.33 2.65 -14.83
N TYR A 194 1.15 3.16 -14.48
CA TYR A 194 1.05 4.33 -13.61
C TYR A 194 1.07 3.90 -12.13
N ALA A 195 1.46 4.82 -11.25
CA ALA A 195 1.83 4.51 -9.86
C ALA A 195 0.68 3.93 -9.02
N GLN A 196 -0.57 4.23 -9.38
CA GLN A 196 -1.78 3.83 -8.64
C GLN A 196 -2.65 2.82 -9.41
N SER A 197 -2.07 2.02 -10.32
CA SER A 197 -2.88 1.05 -11.07
C SER A 197 -3.35 -0.12 -10.20
N ALA A 198 -4.64 -0.44 -10.29
CA ALA A 198 -5.27 -1.56 -9.58
C ALA A 198 -4.86 -2.93 -10.15
N LEU A 199 -4.56 -2.96 -11.46
CA LEU A 199 -4.08 -4.14 -12.17
C LEU A 199 -2.59 -3.97 -12.48
N ARG A 200 -1.77 -4.98 -12.21
CA ARG A 200 -0.35 -5.00 -12.62
C ARG A 200 -0.08 -6.15 -13.58
N ILE A 201 -0.48 -5.94 -14.82
CA ILE A 201 -0.35 -6.96 -15.85
C ILE A 201 1.02 -6.83 -16.49
N ASP A 202 1.90 -7.80 -16.28
CA ASP A 202 3.24 -7.81 -16.86
C ASP A 202 3.27 -8.33 -18.30
N LEU A 203 2.45 -9.34 -18.58
CA LEU A 203 2.26 -9.93 -19.89
C LEU A 203 0.76 -9.90 -20.22
N LEU A 204 0.39 -9.16 -21.26
CA LEU A 204 -0.99 -9.02 -21.72
C LEU A 204 -1.15 -9.60 -23.12
N GLY A 205 -2.13 -10.48 -23.28
CA GLY A 205 -2.48 -11.04 -24.59
C GLY A 205 -3.98 -11.07 -24.83
N ASN A 206 -4.36 -11.71 -25.93
CA ASN A 206 -5.75 -12.04 -26.24
C ASN A 206 -6.00 -13.54 -26.05
N SER A 207 -7.20 -13.89 -25.60
CA SER A 207 -7.71 -15.27 -25.69
C SER A 207 -8.78 -15.37 -26.75
N GLN A 208 -8.72 -16.44 -27.55
CA GLN A 208 -9.86 -16.86 -28.37
C GLN A 208 -10.93 -17.61 -27.54
N ASN A 209 -10.54 -18.18 -26.40
CA ASN A 209 -11.39 -19.05 -25.57
C ASN A 209 -12.10 -18.32 -24.43
N LEU A 210 -12.02 -16.98 -24.37
CA LEU A 210 -12.73 -16.16 -23.37
C LEU A 210 -14.25 -16.38 -23.40
N GLN A 211 -14.83 -17.02 -24.42
CA GLN A 211 -16.26 -17.37 -24.46
C GLN A 211 -16.58 -18.67 -23.71
N GLU A 212 -15.66 -19.62 -23.68
CA GLU A 212 -15.87 -20.97 -23.13
C GLU A 212 -15.32 -21.09 -21.70
N GLU A 213 -14.34 -20.25 -21.34
CA GLU A 213 -13.75 -20.20 -20.01
C GLU A 213 -14.49 -19.26 -19.06
N GLY A 214 -14.28 -19.48 -17.77
CA GLY A 214 -14.68 -18.56 -16.72
C GLY A 214 -13.76 -17.36 -16.63
N THR A 215 -14.34 -16.16 -16.53
CA THR A 215 -13.60 -14.89 -16.63
C THR A 215 -14.04 -13.91 -15.55
N SER A 216 -13.17 -12.99 -15.14
CA SER A 216 -13.60 -11.79 -14.40
C SER A 216 -14.17 -10.79 -15.40
N CYS A 217 -15.33 -10.21 -15.10
CA CYS A 217 -15.98 -9.25 -15.96
C CYS A 217 -16.04 -7.87 -15.30
N MET A 218 -15.67 -6.84 -16.05
CA MET A 218 -15.82 -5.44 -15.69
C MET A 218 -16.75 -4.75 -16.70
N ILE A 219 -17.58 -3.84 -16.23
CA ILE A 219 -18.45 -3.00 -17.05
C ILE A 219 -18.07 -1.53 -16.87
N LEU A 220 -18.14 -0.79 -17.97
CA LEU A 220 -17.95 0.64 -18.02
C LEU A 220 -19.31 1.27 -18.32
N LEU A 221 -19.82 2.08 -17.39
CA LEU A 221 -21.07 2.83 -17.58
C LEU A 221 -20.85 4.07 -18.45
N LYS A 222 -21.88 4.57 -19.13
CA LYS A 222 -21.85 5.83 -19.90
C LYS A 222 -21.64 7.07 -19.02
N GLU A 223 -21.28 8.19 -19.64
CA GLU A 223 -21.15 9.47 -18.94
C GLU A 223 -22.50 9.92 -18.37
N LYS A 224 -22.47 10.51 -17.15
CA LYS A 224 -23.63 11.03 -16.42
C LYS A 224 -24.67 10.00 -15.97
N THR A 225 -24.35 8.70 -16.01
CA THR A 225 -25.18 7.66 -15.39
C THR A 225 -25.06 7.75 -13.86
N ASP A 226 -26.19 7.69 -13.16
CA ASP A 226 -26.20 7.50 -11.71
C ASP A 226 -25.79 6.06 -11.39
N VAL A 227 -24.58 5.91 -10.86
CA VAL A 227 -23.97 4.62 -10.53
C VAL A 227 -24.77 3.89 -9.45
N SER A 228 -25.25 4.60 -8.43
CA SER A 228 -25.96 3.98 -7.31
C SER A 228 -27.32 3.43 -7.73
N ALA A 229 -28.09 4.23 -8.49
CA ALA A 229 -29.37 3.79 -9.04
C ALA A 229 -29.21 2.64 -10.04
N PHE A 230 -28.13 2.66 -10.84
CA PHE A 230 -27.81 1.57 -11.76
C PHE A 230 -27.50 0.27 -11.01
N CYS A 231 -26.65 0.34 -9.97
CA CYS A 231 -26.32 -0.83 -9.16
C CYS A 231 -27.57 -1.47 -8.56
N GLU A 232 -28.44 -0.68 -7.92
CA GLU A 232 -29.67 -1.22 -7.32
C GLU A 232 -30.56 -1.96 -8.34
N ARG A 233 -30.70 -1.41 -9.55
CA ARG A 233 -31.48 -2.04 -10.63
C ARG A 233 -30.79 -3.28 -11.20
N PHE A 234 -29.47 -3.27 -11.35
CA PHE A 234 -28.72 -4.41 -11.87
C PHE A 234 -28.73 -5.57 -10.86
N GLU A 235 -28.53 -5.27 -9.58
CA GLU A 235 -28.48 -6.26 -8.50
C GLU A 235 -29.86 -6.90 -8.21
N SER A 236 -30.95 -6.22 -8.56
CA SER A 236 -32.32 -6.75 -8.45
C SER A 236 -32.79 -7.52 -9.70
N THR A 237 -32.02 -7.48 -10.79
CA THR A 237 -32.34 -8.21 -12.02
C THR A 237 -31.80 -9.63 -11.93
N GLU A 238 -32.66 -10.62 -12.16
CA GLU A 238 -32.26 -12.02 -12.21
C GLU A 238 -31.51 -12.31 -13.53
N LEU A 239 -30.29 -12.83 -13.40
CA LEU A 239 -29.35 -13.06 -14.50
C LEU A 239 -28.78 -14.49 -14.41
N PRO A 240 -28.26 -15.06 -15.52
CA PRO A 240 -27.60 -16.35 -15.50
C PRO A 240 -26.29 -16.30 -14.70
N THR A 241 -26.28 -16.94 -13.53
CA THR A 241 -25.11 -17.13 -12.66
C THR A 241 -24.47 -18.50 -12.83
N VAL A 242 -23.35 -18.77 -12.16
CA VAL A 242 -22.64 -20.05 -12.28
C VAL A 242 -23.46 -21.23 -11.76
N THR A 243 -24.35 -20.97 -10.79
CA THR A 243 -25.19 -21.98 -10.13
C THR A 243 -26.63 -22.00 -10.64
N GLY A 244 -26.95 -21.29 -11.72
CA GLY A 244 -28.33 -21.12 -12.24
C GLY A 244 -28.76 -19.65 -12.30
N PRO A 245 -30.05 -19.33 -12.45
CA PRO A 245 -30.51 -17.94 -12.37
C PRO A 245 -30.30 -17.39 -10.95
N GLY A 246 -29.82 -16.15 -10.86
CA GLY A 246 -29.50 -15.51 -9.59
C GLY A 246 -29.11 -14.05 -9.75
N TYR A 247 -28.49 -13.48 -8.71
CA TYR A 247 -28.20 -12.05 -8.64
C TYR A 247 -26.69 -11.80 -8.59
N TYR A 248 -26.23 -10.84 -9.39
CA TYR A 248 -24.86 -10.33 -9.33
C TYR A 248 -24.81 -9.10 -8.43
N LYS A 249 -23.66 -8.89 -7.80
CA LYS A 249 -23.32 -7.67 -7.08
C LYS A 249 -22.29 -6.87 -7.88
N LEU A 250 -22.48 -5.57 -7.97
CA LEU A 250 -21.52 -4.67 -8.60
C LEU A 250 -20.66 -4.01 -7.52
N GLN A 251 -19.36 -3.98 -7.76
CA GLN A 251 -18.40 -3.30 -6.90
C GLN A 251 -17.63 -2.27 -7.71
N THR A 252 -17.45 -1.07 -7.15
CA THR A 252 -16.50 -0.11 -7.72
C THR A 252 -15.07 -0.66 -7.64
N LEU A 253 -14.15 -0.12 -8.45
CA LEU A 253 -12.73 -0.49 -8.36
C LEU A 253 -12.16 -0.29 -6.95
N GLN A 254 -12.56 0.77 -6.25
CA GLN A 254 -12.09 1.07 -4.89
C GLN A 254 -12.66 0.09 -3.85
N GLU A 255 -13.94 -0.27 -3.94
CA GLU A 255 -14.54 -1.26 -3.03
C GLU A 255 -13.92 -2.64 -3.25
N SER A 256 -13.76 -3.03 -4.51
CA SER A 256 -13.16 -4.31 -4.85
C SER A 256 -11.69 -4.39 -4.41
N TYR A 257 -10.94 -3.27 -4.47
CA TYR A 257 -9.57 -3.18 -3.95
C TYR A 257 -9.45 -3.47 -2.45
N PHE A 258 -10.46 -3.13 -1.66
CA PHE A 258 -10.47 -3.38 -0.22
C PHE A 258 -11.16 -4.70 0.18
N ASP A 259 -11.78 -5.40 -0.77
CA ASP A 259 -12.50 -6.63 -0.52
C ASP A 259 -11.58 -7.86 -0.58
N THR A 260 -10.74 -7.99 0.45
CA THR A 260 -9.83 -9.14 0.64
C THR A 260 -10.52 -10.50 0.75
N LYS A 261 -11.85 -10.54 0.88
CA LYS A 261 -12.62 -11.78 1.00
C LYS A 261 -13.17 -12.26 -0.34
N LEU A 262 -13.07 -11.43 -1.38
CA LEU A 262 -13.46 -11.77 -2.73
C LEU A 262 -12.46 -12.80 -3.28
N ALA A 263 -12.95 -13.98 -3.62
CA ALA A 263 -12.14 -14.95 -4.34
C ALA A 263 -12.13 -14.58 -5.83
N ASP A 264 -11.07 -13.88 -6.24
CA ASP A 264 -10.89 -13.43 -7.62
C ASP A 264 -10.39 -14.54 -8.55
N SER A 265 -10.97 -14.59 -9.75
CA SER A 265 -10.41 -15.40 -10.85
C SER A 265 -9.14 -14.79 -11.43
N VAL A 266 -8.92 -13.49 -11.21
CA VAL A 266 -7.76 -12.71 -11.68
C VAL A 266 -6.96 -12.27 -10.44
N LYS A 267 -5.92 -13.02 -10.09
CA LYS A 267 -5.07 -12.80 -8.90
C LYS A 267 -4.16 -11.56 -9.04
N THR A 268 -3.98 -11.05 -10.25
CA THR A 268 -3.19 -9.85 -10.58
C THR A 268 -3.92 -8.56 -10.16
N PHE A 269 -5.22 -8.65 -9.85
CA PHE A 269 -5.92 -7.55 -9.20
C PHE A 269 -5.41 -7.40 -7.78
N SER A 270 -4.89 -6.22 -7.46
CA SER A 270 -4.29 -5.95 -6.16
C SER A 270 -5.39 -5.79 -5.10
N HIS A 271 -5.23 -6.47 -3.97
CA HIS A 271 -6.12 -6.38 -2.81
C HIS A 271 -5.38 -5.82 -1.61
N ARG A 272 -6.01 -4.92 -0.87
CA ARG A 272 -5.47 -4.38 0.38
C ARG A 272 -6.44 -4.54 1.52
N GLN A 273 -5.93 -5.03 2.65
CA GLN A 273 -6.74 -5.14 3.85
C GLN A 273 -6.95 -3.77 4.48
N ILE A 274 -8.21 -3.33 4.57
CA ILE A 274 -8.57 -2.03 5.16
C ILE A 274 -8.13 -1.90 6.63
N ALA A 275 -8.07 -3.01 7.37
CA ALA A 275 -7.59 -3.05 8.75
C ALA A 275 -6.10 -2.68 8.87
N LEU A 276 -5.28 -3.11 7.91
CA LEU A 276 -3.86 -2.76 7.89
C LEU A 276 -3.67 -1.26 7.63
N LEU A 277 -4.50 -0.70 6.75
CA LEU A 277 -4.49 0.73 6.44
C LEU A 277 -4.92 1.59 7.63
N SER A 278 -5.96 1.18 8.35
CA SER A 278 -6.46 1.89 9.54
C SER A 278 -5.48 1.81 10.72
N ILE A 279 -4.82 0.66 10.93
CA ILE A 279 -3.73 0.53 11.89
C ILE A 279 -2.55 1.42 11.48
N GLY A 280 -2.21 1.48 10.18
CA GLY A 280 -1.21 2.39 9.63
C GLY A 280 -1.51 3.85 9.95
N LEU A 281 -2.73 4.32 9.67
CA LEU A 281 -3.17 5.68 10.00
C LEU A 281 -3.12 5.96 11.51
N LEU A 282 -3.62 5.03 12.33
CA LEU A 282 -3.58 5.15 13.79
C LEU A 282 -2.15 5.26 14.30
N SER A 283 -1.24 4.42 13.79
CA SER A 283 0.18 4.45 14.14
C SER A 283 0.84 5.76 13.74
N ALA A 284 0.50 6.33 12.58
CA ALA A 284 0.97 7.64 12.15
C ALA A 284 0.57 8.72 13.16
N PHE A 285 -0.69 8.71 13.61
CA PHE A 285 -1.18 9.65 14.62
C PHE A 285 -0.50 9.48 15.98
N LEU A 286 -0.24 8.24 16.42
CA LEU A 286 0.44 7.96 17.68
C LEU A 286 1.91 8.39 17.66
N VAL A 287 2.66 8.04 16.60
CA VAL A 287 4.06 8.45 16.41
C VAL A 287 4.17 9.96 16.34
N LEU A 288 3.25 10.59 15.64
CA LEU A 288 3.13 12.03 15.61
C LEU A 288 2.96 12.63 17.01
N PHE A 289 1.99 12.10 17.76
CA PHE A 289 1.69 12.58 19.09
C PHE A 289 2.92 12.54 20.00
N ILE A 290 3.71 11.46 19.90
CA ILE A 290 4.99 11.32 20.59
C ILE A 290 5.98 12.41 20.16
N ALA A 291 6.15 12.65 18.86
CA ALA A 291 7.09 13.65 18.35
C ALA A 291 6.71 15.08 18.82
N CYS A 292 5.43 15.43 18.74
CA CYS A 292 4.92 16.73 19.16
C CYS A 292 5.10 16.94 20.67
N PHE A 293 4.73 15.96 21.50
CA PHE A 293 4.85 16.06 22.95
C PHE A 293 6.30 16.12 23.41
N ASN A 294 7.17 15.34 22.76
CA ASN A 294 8.60 15.42 22.99
C ASN A 294 9.14 16.82 22.67
N TYR A 295 8.75 17.37 21.51
CA TYR A 295 9.15 18.72 21.12
C TYR A 295 8.65 19.80 22.10
N VAL A 296 7.36 19.77 22.48
CA VAL A 296 6.79 20.72 23.45
C VAL A 296 7.52 20.63 24.79
N ASN A 297 7.82 19.42 25.27
CA ASN A 297 8.55 19.21 26.53
C ASN A 297 9.99 19.76 26.46
N LEU A 298 10.71 19.52 25.37
CA LEU A 298 12.07 20.01 25.17
C LEU A 298 12.12 21.53 24.95
N SER A 299 11.20 22.08 24.15
CA SER A 299 11.05 23.52 23.92
C SER A 299 10.73 24.25 25.22
N PHE A 300 9.85 23.68 26.05
CA PHE A 300 9.58 24.19 27.38
C PHE A 300 10.83 24.16 28.28
N SER A 301 11.57 23.05 28.28
CA SER A 301 12.84 22.95 29.04
C SER A 301 13.90 23.96 28.59
N ARG A 302 13.94 24.27 27.29
CA ARG A 302 14.83 25.27 26.70
C ARG A 302 14.44 26.69 27.14
N LEU A 303 13.15 27.01 27.16
CA LEU A 303 12.67 28.32 27.61
C LEU A 303 13.12 28.64 29.01
N LEU A 304 13.04 27.67 29.92
CA LEU A 304 13.42 27.84 31.31
C LEU A 304 14.87 28.31 31.46
N LYS A 305 15.76 27.87 30.57
CA LYS A 305 17.15 28.33 30.52
C LYS A 305 17.30 29.73 29.89
N GLN A 306 16.37 30.13 29.04
CA GLN A 306 16.36 31.44 28.36
C GLN A 306 15.68 32.54 29.17
N VAL A 307 14.93 32.20 30.22
CA VAL A 307 14.20 33.18 31.05
C VAL A 307 15.11 34.27 31.61
N ASN A 308 16.30 33.91 32.10
CA ASN A 308 17.25 34.89 32.61
C ASN A 308 17.74 35.85 31.51
N MET A 309 17.89 35.35 30.27
CA MET A 309 18.28 36.16 29.12
C MET A 309 17.14 37.11 28.70
N ILE A 310 15.92 36.57 28.56
CA ILE A 310 14.73 37.35 28.21
C ILE A 310 14.49 38.45 29.25
N HIS A 311 14.74 38.16 30.53
CA HIS A 311 14.61 39.14 31.60
C HIS A 311 15.62 40.29 31.46
N VAL A 312 16.89 39.99 31.19
CA VAL A 312 17.91 41.00 30.93
C VAL A 312 17.55 41.83 29.68
N GLU A 313 17.02 41.21 28.62
CA GLU A 313 16.56 41.92 27.43
C GLU A 313 15.37 42.86 27.73
N THR A 314 14.40 42.44 28.55
CA THR A 314 13.31 43.33 28.98
C THR A 314 13.80 44.51 29.83
N LEU A 315 14.80 44.30 30.69
CA LEU A 315 15.42 45.37 31.47
C LEU A 315 16.22 46.34 30.60
N MET A 316 16.76 45.86 29.48
CA MET A 316 17.45 46.67 28.45
C MET A 316 16.48 47.38 27.49
N GLY A 317 15.16 47.33 27.73
CA GLY A 317 14.16 48.04 26.95
C GLY A 317 13.60 47.28 25.74
N ALA A 318 13.81 45.96 25.65
CA ALA A 318 13.20 45.15 24.61
C ALA A 318 11.67 45.09 24.78
N SER A 319 10.93 45.34 23.69
CA SER A 319 9.47 45.27 23.71
C SER A 319 8.97 43.83 23.82
N HIS A 320 7.83 43.62 24.48
CA HIS A 320 7.20 42.30 24.55
C HIS A 320 6.89 41.69 23.18
N SER A 321 6.57 42.53 22.20
CA SER A 321 6.34 42.12 20.81
C SER A 321 7.61 41.54 20.16
N TYR A 322 8.77 42.14 20.44
CA TYR A 322 10.05 41.65 19.94
C TYR A 322 10.38 40.24 20.44
N ILE A 323 10.19 39.98 21.73
CA ILE A 323 10.43 38.66 22.35
C ILE A 323 9.48 37.61 21.79
N CYS A 324 8.20 37.94 21.59
CA CYS A 324 7.23 37.03 20.99
C CYS A 324 7.61 36.68 19.55
N ARG A 325 8.02 37.69 18.76
CA ARG A 325 8.48 37.49 17.37
C ARG A 325 9.72 36.59 17.34
N GLN A 326 10.67 36.79 18.25
CA GLN A 326 11.87 35.96 18.37
C GLN A 326 11.54 34.49 18.65
N LEU A 327 10.68 34.22 19.62
CA LEU A 327 10.29 32.86 20.01
C LEU A 327 9.50 32.14 18.92
N PHE A 328 8.64 32.88 18.22
CA PHE A 328 7.92 32.35 17.06
C PHE A 328 8.89 31.97 15.94
N ILE A 329 9.83 32.85 15.58
CA ILE A 329 10.83 32.59 14.54
C ILE A 329 11.74 31.42 14.94
N ASP A 330 12.16 31.31 16.21
CA ASP A 330 12.96 30.18 16.72
C ASP A 330 12.25 28.84 16.51
N THR A 331 10.98 28.77 16.91
CA THR A 331 10.14 27.57 16.79
C THR A 331 9.89 27.23 15.32
N PHE A 332 9.49 28.23 14.53
CA PHE A 332 9.21 28.08 13.11
C PHE A 332 10.43 27.60 12.33
N LEU A 333 11.60 28.22 12.56
CA LEU A 333 12.84 27.84 11.89
C LEU A 333 13.28 26.42 12.25
N THR A 334 13.11 26.01 13.52
CA THR A 334 13.42 24.63 13.95
C THR A 334 12.55 23.62 13.20
N VAL A 335 11.23 23.86 13.14
CA VAL A 335 10.28 22.97 12.47
C VAL A 335 10.51 22.98 10.95
N PHE A 336 10.80 24.14 10.36
CA PHE A 336 11.07 24.27 8.94
C PHE A 336 12.35 23.52 8.52
N ILE A 337 13.43 23.65 9.29
CA ILE A 337 14.66 22.89 9.04
C ILE A 337 14.42 21.39 9.23
N ALA A 338 13.66 21.00 10.26
CA ALA A 338 13.28 19.59 10.47
C ALA A 338 12.45 19.05 9.29
N PHE A 339 11.58 19.86 8.70
CA PHE A 339 10.79 19.48 7.53
C PHE A 339 11.67 19.26 6.29
N ILE A 340 12.61 20.15 6.00
CA ILE A 340 13.56 19.99 4.88
C ILE A 340 14.40 18.72 5.07
N LEU A 341 14.96 18.52 6.26
CA LEU A 341 15.70 17.31 6.60
C LEU A 341 14.84 16.05 6.51
N SER A 342 13.57 16.14 6.90
CA SER A 342 12.62 15.03 6.79
C SER A 342 12.39 14.62 5.33
N ILE A 343 12.25 15.56 4.40
CA ILE A 343 12.13 15.22 2.97
C ILE A 343 13.38 14.46 2.48
N LEU A 344 14.57 14.88 2.92
CA LEU A 344 15.83 14.23 2.54
C LEU A 344 15.93 12.80 3.10
N VAL A 345 15.54 12.61 4.38
CA VAL A 345 15.50 11.28 5.02
C VAL A 345 14.41 10.38 4.40
N MET A 346 13.26 10.94 4.04
CA MET A 346 12.23 10.22 3.30
C MET A 346 12.78 9.75 1.95
N GLY A 347 13.63 10.58 1.31
CA GLY A 347 14.57 10.23 0.23
C GLY A 347 15.01 8.77 0.24
N ASP A 348 15.79 8.49 1.26
CA ASP A 348 16.50 7.23 1.43
C ASP A 348 15.58 6.10 1.91
N ILE A 349 14.65 6.42 2.82
CA ILE A 349 13.74 5.44 3.43
C ILE A 349 12.66 4.96 2.45
N LEU A 350 12.31 5.74 1.42
CA LEU A 350 11.21 5.40 0.51
C LEU A 350 11.40 4.04 -0.17
N SER A 351 12.63 3.72 -0.57
CA SER A 351 12.97 2.43 -1.20
C SER A 351 12.68 1.25 -0.27
N LEU A 352 13.14 1.33 0.97
CA LEU A 352 12.89 0.36 2.04
C LEU A 352 11.39 0.26 2.33
N PHE A 353 10.69 1.40 2.41
CA PHE A 353 9.26 1.44 2.67
C PHE A 353 8.46 0.71 1.58
N ASN A 354 8.77 0.97 0.32
CA ASN A 354 8.13 0.32 -0.82
C ASN A 354 8.36 -1.20 -0.82
N TYR A 355 9.57 -1.65 -0.44
CA TYR A 355 9.87 -3.07 -0.31
C TYR A 355 9.07 -3.75 0.81
N PHE A 356 9.02 -3.15 2.01
CA PHE A 356 8.36 -3.78 3.16
C PHE A 356 6.83 -3.76 3.10
N PHE A 357 6.24 -2.70 2.54
CA PHE A 357 4.80 -2.54 2.48
C PHE A 357 4.19 -2.97 1.13
N ASP A 358 4.99 -3.51 0.20
CA ASP A 358 4.62 -3.67 -1.21
C ASP A 358 3.91 -2.42 -1.75
N ALA A 359 4.45 -1.27 -1.36
CA ALA A 359 3.89 0.04 -1.66
C ALA A 359 4.59 0.61 -2.89
N ARG A 360 3.86 1.40 -3.68
CA ARG A 360 4.38 2.00 -4.93
C ARG A 360 4.42 3.51 -4.82
N LEU A 361 4.95 4.00 -3.69
CA LEU A 361 5.08 5.42 -3.46
C LEU A 361 6.26 5.97 -4.25
N THR A 362 6.01 7.05 -4.98
CA THR A 362 7.05 7.81 -5.68
C THR A 362 7.23 9.17 -5.00
N PHE A 363 8.42 9.77 -5.13
CA PHE A 363 8.66 11.13 -4.65
C PHE A 363 7.67 12.14 -5.23
N GLY A 364 7.33 11.99 -6.52
CA GLY A 364 6.34 12.82 -7.19
C GLY A 364 4.95 12.73 -6.53
N PHE A 365 4.56 11.56 -6.04
CA PHE A 365 3.28 11.40 -5.36
C PHE A 365 3.26 12.06 -3.97
N ILE A 366 4.33 11.91 -3.18
CA ILE A 366 4.44 12.52 -1.85
C ILE A 366 4.36 14.05 -1.94
N LEU A 367 4.97 14.63 -2.97
CA LEU A 367 4.94 16.07 -3.22
C LEU A 367 3.77 16.51 -4.13
N SER A 368 2.85 15.61 -4.44
CA SER A 368 1.70 15.93 -5.28
C SER A 368 0.74 16.90 -4.59
N TRP A 369 -0.05 17.62 -5.38
CA TRP A 369 -1.07 18.54 -4.86
C TRP A 369 -2.13 17.84 -3.96
N LYS A 370 -2.28 16.51 -4.07
CA LYS A 370 -3.21 15.74 -3.24
C LYS A 370 -2.70 15.58 -1.80
N VAL A 371 -1.37 15.44 -1.62
CA VAL A 371 -0.75 15.12 -0.33
C VAL A 371 -0.10 16.36 0.31
N PHE A 372 0.50 17.23 -0.49
CA PHE A 372 1.25 18.39 -0.03
C PHE A 372 0.45 19.34 0.89
N PRO A 373 -0.84 19.66 0.63
CA PRO A 373 -1.63 20.50 1.53
C PRO A 373 -1.79 19.90 2.93
N PHE A 374 -1.96 18.57 3.03
CA PHE A 374 -2.05 17.89 4.32
C PHE A 374 -0.73 17.97 5.08
N ILE A 375 0.39 17.76 4.38
CA ILE A 375 1.73 17.90 4.97
C ILE A 375 1.97 19.35 5.43
N LEU A 376 1.64 20.34 4.60
CA LEU A 376 1.83 21.76 4.93
C LEU A 376 0.97 22.18 6.12
N LEU A 377 -0.32 21.82 6.11
CA LEU A 377 -1.23 22.05 7.22
C LEU A 377 -0.69 21.42 8.50
N PHE A 378 -0.17 20.20 8.38
CA PHE A 378 0.39 19.43 9.47
C PHE A 378 1.66 20.07 10.07
N VAL A 379 2.64 20.45 9.24
CA VAL A 379 3.85 21.18 9.67
C VAL A 379 3.50 22.55 10.27
N SER A 380 2.50 23.22 9.72
CA SER A 380 2.00 24.49 10.23
C SER A 380 1.38 24.34 11.62
N LEU A 381 0.59 23.30 11.87
CA LEU A 381 0.05 22.99 13.20
C LEU A 381 1.17 22.75 14.22
N LEU A 382 2.21 21.99 13.84
CA LEU A 382 3.37 21.75 14.71
C LEU A 382 4.16 23.03 15.04
N ALA A 383 4.25 23.99 14.12
CA ALA A 383 4.91 25.26 14.37
C ALA A 383 4.03 26.23 15.20
N ILE A 384 2.75 26.33 14.86
CA ILE A 384 1.82 27.33 15.40
C ILE A 384 1.36 26.97 16.82
N ILE A 385 1.02 25.70 17.10
CA ILE A 385 0.45 25.31 18.40
C ILE A 385 1.42 25.61 19.56
N PRO A 386 2.70 25.17 19.53
CA PRO A 386 3.66 25.51 20.57
C PRO A 386 3.90 27.01 20.65
N ALA A 387 4.13 27.68 19.51
CA ALA A 387 4.48 29.10 19.49
C ALA A 387 3.34 30.00 20.02
N THR A 388 2.09 29.72 19.67
CA THR A 388 0.91 30.47 20.15
C THR A 388 0.60 30.19 21.62
N TYR A 389 0.66 28.93 22.04
CA TYR A 389 0.53 28.54 23.45
C TYR A 389 1.57 29.27 24.31
N MET A 390 2.79 29.35 23.80
CA MET A 390 3.94 29.95 24.44
C MET A 390 3.82 31.48 24.52
N THR A 391 3.42 32.12 23.43
CA THR A 391 3.21 33.58 23.32
C THR A 391 2.11 34.09 24.25
N LYS A 392 0.92 33.47 24.22
CA LYS A 392 -0.21 33.87 25.09
C LYS A 392 0.11 33.73 26.58
N LYS A 393 1.01 32.81 26.92
CA LYS A 393 1.35 32.50 28.31
C LYS A 393 2.50 33.35 28.85
N LEU A 394 3.42 33.78 27.98
CA LEU A 394 4.45 34.75 28.32
C LEU A 394 3.83 36.14 28.62
N ASN A 395 2.79 36.53 27.87
CA ASN A 395 2.10 37.81 28.03
C ASN A 395 1.33 38.00 29.36
N ARG A 396 1.19 36.94 30.19
CA ARG A 396 0.40 37.00 31.44
C ARG A 396 1.21 36.90 32.73
N ILE A 397 2.54 36.75 32.68
CA ILE A 397 3.31 36.42 33.90
C ILE A 397 4.33 37.53 34.21
N SER A 398 4.16 38.16 35.38
CA SER A 398 5.17 39.00 36.04
C SER A 398 6.19 38.15 36.82
N ILE A 399 7.38 38.71 37.06
CA ILE A 399 8.62 38.11 37.58
C ILE A 399 8.45 37.22 38.82
N SER A 400 7.59 37.59 39.78
CA SER A 400 7.33 36.79 41.00
C SER A 400 6.61 35.47 40.70
N GLY A 401 5.86 35.42 39.59
CA GLY A 401 5.15 34.25 39.14
C GLY A 401 6.07 33.14 38.64
N TYR A 402 7.26 33.44 38.11
CA TYR A 402 8.13 32.46 37.41
C TYR A 402 8.84 31.47 38.36
N ARG A 403 9.23 31.89 39.58
CA ARG A 403 9.72 30.99 40.64
C ARG A 403 8.60 30.14 41.23
N GLN A 404 7.41 30.74 41.42
CA GLN A 404 6.20 30.05 41.86
C GLN A 404 5.64 29.10 40.77
N PHE A 405 6.01 29.36 39.51
CA PHE A 405 5.60 28.60 38.33
C PHE A 405 6.13 27.16 38.32
N PHE A 406 7.35 26.93 38.85
CA PHE A 406 7.90 25.59 39.05
C PHE A 406 7.33 24.87 40.28
N GLN A 407 6.84 25.62 41.28
CA GLN A 407 6.23 25.06 42.49
C GLN A 407 4.71 24.84 42.35
N GLY A 408 4.06 25.40 41.32
CA GLY A 408 2.64 25.25 41.05
C GLY A 408 2.23 23.81 40.75
N ARG A 409 1.65 23.12 41.75
CA ARG A 409 1.27 21.69 41.72
C ARG A 409 0.34 21.30 40.56
N LYS A 410 -0.45 22.23 40.00
CA LYS A 410 -1.34 22.00 38.84
C LYS A 410 -0.60 21.93 37.50
N ARG A 411 0.36 22.82 37.23
CA ARG A 411 1.02 22.88 35.90
C ARG A 411 2.21 21.93 35.78
N ARG A 412 2.90 21.62 36.89
CA ARG A 412 3.84 20.48 36.95
C ARG A 412 3.11 19.15 36.74
N ARG A 413 1.88 19.02 37.26
CA ARG A 413 0.99 17.89 36.95
C ARG A 413 0.68 17.81 35.46
N LEU A 414 0.31 18.91 34.81
CA LEU A 414 0.02 18.90 33.36
C LEU A 414 1.19 18.41 32.50
N VAL A 415 2.41 18.93 32.71
CA VAL A 415 3.59 18.47 31.96
C VAL A 415 3.92 17.02 32.30
N ALA A 416 3.83 16.62 33.57
CA ALA A 416 4.04 15.24 33.99
C ALA A 416 3.00 14.27 33.40
N THR A 417 1.72 14.65 33.31
CA THR A 417 0.69 13.86 32.63
C THR A 417 0.97 13.74 31.15
N LEU A 418 1.42 14.83 30.50
CA LEU A 418 1.67 14.86 29.06
C LEU A 418 2.86 13.94 28.69
N VAL A 419 3.94 13.99 29.48
CA VAL A 419 5.09 13.08 29.36
C VAL A 419 4.70 11.65 29.74
N GLY A 420 3.87 11.47 30.77
CA GLY A 420 3.36 10.16 31.18
C GLY A 420 2.57 9.48 30.08
N VAL A 421 1.63 10.20 29.44
CA VAL A 421 0.86 9.69 28.30
C VAL A 421 1.79 9.32 27.13
N GLN A 422 2.77 10.17 26.79
CA GLN A 422 3.75 9.86 25.75
C GLN A 422 4.50 8.54 26.04
N MET A 423 4.96 8.36 27.29
CA MET A 423 5.68 7.16 27.68
C MET A 423 4.80 5.91 27.61
N VAL A 424 3.53 6.01 28.05
CA VAL A 424 2.57 4.91 27.93
C VAL A 424 2.36 4.51 26.47
N ILE A 425 2.17 5.48 25.57
CA ILE A 425 2.01 5.21 24.13
C ILE A 425 3.28 4.55 23.57
N SER A 426 4.46 5.08 23.92
CA SER A 426 5.74 4.56 23.42
C SER A 426 6.00 3.13 23.89
N ILE A 427 5.72 2.82 25.16
CA ILE A 427 5.83 1.47 25.71
C ILE A 427 4.81 0.54 25.04
N GLY A 428 3.57 0.99 24.83
CA GLY A 428 2.54 0.21 24.15
C GLY A 428 2.94 -0.19 22.73
N LEU A 429 3.43 0.77 21.94
CA LEU A 429 3.93 0.51 20.58
C LEU A 429 5.14 -0.43 20.59
N MET A 430 6.07 -0.26 21.52
CA MET A 430 7.25 -1.13 21.65
C MET A 430 6.85 -2.57 21.98
N THR A 431 5.92 -2.76 22.91
CA THR A 431 5.40 -4.09 23.26
C THR A 431 4.66 -4.73 22.10
N ALA A 432 3.83 -3.97 21.37
CA ALA A 432 3.14 -4.47 20.17
C ALA A 432 4.13 -4.90 19.09
N PHE A 433 5.16 -4.08 18.83
CA PHE A 433 6.23 -4.44 17.88
C PHE A 433 6.97 -5.71 18.30
N MET A 434 7.35 -5.83 19.58
CA MET A 434 7.99 -7.04 20.08
C MET A 434 7.09 -8.26 19.94
N MET A 435 5.79 -8.13 20.24
CA MET A 435 4.82 -9.22 20.08
C MET A 435 4.70 -9.68 18.63
N ILE A 436 4.58 -8.73 17.68
CA ILE A 436 4.53 -9.03 16.25
C ILE A 436 5.82 -9.70 15.79
N ARG A 437 6.98 -9.19 16.21
CA ARG A 437 8.29 -9.79 15.87
C ARG A 437 8.42 -11.22 16.40
N THR A 438 7.94 -11.48 17.61
CA THR A 438 7.91 -12.84 18.17
C THR A 438 6.96 -13.74 17.38
N GLN A 439 5.77 -13.25 17.01
CA GLN A 439 4.84 -14.03 16.18
C GLN A 439 5.42 -14.35 14.80
N LEU A 440 6.06 -13.39 14.14
CA LEU A 440 6.76 -13.61 12.87
C LEU A 440 7.86 -14.64 13.02
N SER A 441 8.67 -14.57 14.07
CA SER A 441 9.69 -15.58 14.34
C SER A 441 9.09 -16.97 14.53
N THR A 442 7.93 -17.09 15.19
CA THR A 442 7.23 -18.38 15.34
C THR A 442 6.71 -18.89 13.99
N ILE A 443 6.18 -17.99 13.14
CA ILE A 443 5.71 -18.36 11.80
C ILE A 443 6.89 -18.81 10.93
N GLU A 444 8.03 -18.12 10.99
CA GLU A 444 9.26 -18.51 10.29
C GLU A 444 9.78 -19.87 10.77
N GLU A 445 9.83 -20.09 12.09
CA GLU A 445 10.26 -21.36 12.68
C GLU A 445 9.31 -22.52 12.34
N GLN A 446 7.99 -22.27 12.34
CA GLN A 446 7.01 -23.25 11.87
C GLN A 446 7.10 -23.47 10.35
N GLY A 447 7.38 -22.41 9.59
CA GLY A 447 7.59 -22.45 8.14
C GLY A 447 8.83 -23.24 7.74
N GLU A 448 9.91 -23.17 8.52
CA GLU A 448 11.12 -23.99 8.35
C GLU A 448 10.81 -25.50 8.42
N ARG A 449 9.71 -25.93 9.07
CA ARG A 449 9.27 -27.34 9.04
C ARG A 449 8.85 -27.81 7.65
N PHE A 450 8.54 -26.88 6.75
CA PHE A 450 8.23 -27.17 5.34
C PHE A 450 9.46 -27.09 4.44
N LYS A 451 10.63 -26.73 4.97
CA LYS A 451 11.87 -26.65 4.20
C LYS A 451 12.35 -28.05 3.81
N GLY A 452 12.61 -28.25 2.52
CA GLY A 452 12.93 -29.56 1.96
C GLY A 452 11.73 -30.44 1.65
N ILE A 453 10.49 -29.98 1.91
CA ILE A 453 9.28 -30.66 1.47
C ILE A 453 8.97 -30.22 0.03
N LEU A 454 9.12 -31.14 -0.91
CA LEU A 454 8.73 -30.94 -2.32
C LEU A 454 7.33 -31.49 -2.54
N ILE A 455 6.39 -30.63 -2.91
CA ILE A 455 5.03 -31.04 -3.28
C ILE A 455 4.99 -31.22 -4.80
N LEU A 456 4.90 -32.46 -5.25
CA LEU A 456 4.79 -32.83 -6.66
C LEU A 456 3.32 -33.19 -6.96
N GLY A 457 2.67 -32.43 -7.85
CA GLY A 457 1.23 -32.52 -8.09
C GLY A 457 0.71 -31.47 -9.07
N ASN A 458 0.08 -31.91 -10.16
CA ASN A 458 -0.73 -31.04 -11.02
C ASN A 458 -2.21 -31.22 -10.69
N GLU A 459 -2.99 -30.14 -10.69
CA GLU A 459 -4.43 -30.20 -10.45
C GLU A 459 -5.09 -31.03 -11.56
N GLY A 460 -5.85 -32.06 -11.18
CA GLY A 460 -6.68 -32.85 -12.10
C GLY A 460 -6.09 -34.16 -12.62
N THR A 461 -4.78 -34.40 -12.52
CA THR A 461 -4.18 -35.70 -12.89
C THR A 461 -3.74 -36.43 -11.63
N ALA A 462 -4.41 -37.53 -11.30
CA ALA A 462 -3.98 -38.43 -10.24
C ALA A 462 -2.53 -38.86 -10.53
N LEU A 463 -1.58 -38.41 -9.72
CA LEU A 463 -0.23 -38.94 -9.78
C LEU A 463 -0.32 -40.45 -9.56
N THR A 464 0.00 -41.19 -10.61
CA THR A 464 -0.07 -42.64 -10.64
C THR A 464 0.91 -43.19 -9.60
N VAL A 465 0.43 -44.08 -8.73
CA VAL A 465 1.21 -44.90 -7.77
C VAL A 465 2.63 -45.30 -8.24
N PRO A 466 2.88 -45.62 -9.53
CA PRO A 466 4.24 -45.82 -10.05
C PRO A 466 5.23 -44.67 -9.79
N LEU A 467 4.86 -43.39 -10.01
CA LEU A 467 5.79 -42.27 -9.77
C LEU A 467 6.15 -42.14 -8.27
N TYR A 468 5.21 -42.45 -7.39
CA TYR A 468 5.48 -42.51 -5.95
C TYR A 468 6.54 -43.57 -5.63
N ASN A 469 6.45 -44.75 -6.24
CA ASN A 469 7.41 -45.84 -6.02
C ASN A 469 8.80 -45.49 -6.57
N ASP A 470 8.87 -44.82 -7.72
CA ASP A 470 10.14 -44.38 -8.31
C ASP A 470 10.82 -43.29 -7.48
N ILE A 471 10.05 -42.29 -7.04
CA ILE A 471 10.56 -41.17 -6.24
C ILE A 471 10.99 -41.63 -4.85
N LYS A 472 10.24 -42.53 -4.20
CA LYS A 472 10.58 -43.05 -2.86
C LYS A 472 11.97 -43.69 -2.82
N ASN A 473 12.45 -44.23 -3.94
CA ASN A 473 13.71 -44.94 -4.03
C ASN A 473 14.90 -44.05 -4.46
N LEU A 474 14.69 -42.76 -4.78
CA LEU A 474 15.77 -41.88 -5.20
C LEU A 474 16.69 -41.51 -4.02
N PRO A 475 18.02 -41.52 -4.21
CA PRO A 475 18.97 -41.13 -3.18
C PRO A 475 18.80 -39.64 -2.84
N GLY A 476 18.62 -39.34 -1.56
CA GLY A 476 18.40 -37.98 -1.03
C GLY A 476 16.97 -37.71 -0.54
N ILE A 477 16.02 -38.62 -0.80
CA ILE A 477 14.63 -38.49 -0.32
C ILE A 477 14.46 -39.29 0.98
N GLN A 478 14.16 -38.61 2.10
CA GLN A 478 13.97 -39.27 3.40
C GLN A 478 12.61 -39.96 3.52
N THR A 479 11.53 -39.37 3.00
CA THR A 479 10.16 -39.89 3.12
C THR A 479 9.30 -39.33 1.99
N ALA A 480 8.48 -40.18 1.38
CA ALA A 480 7.49 -39.79 0.38
C ALA A 480 6.07 -40.13 0.90
N LEU A 481 5.12 -39.22 0.70
CA LEU A 481 3.72 -39.35 1.11
C LEU A 481 2.81 -39.07 -0.10
N LEU A 482 1.74 -39.87 -0.24
CA LEU A 482 0.72 -39.66 -1.26
C LEU A 482 -0.51 -39.03 -0.60
N SER A 483 -0.98 -37.91 -1.15
CA SER A 483 -2.19 -37.22 -0.67
C SER A 483 -3.17 -37.05 -1.82
N LYS A 484 -4.47 -37.25 -1.55
CA LYS A 484 -5.55 -37.01 -2.52
C LYS A 484 -5.78 -35.53 -2.82
N GLY A 485 -5.16 -34.62 -2.06
CA GLY A 485 -5.21 -33.18 -2.29
C GLY A 485 -3.95 -32.46 -1.79
N ARG A 486 -3.78 -31.20 -2.18
CA ARG A 486 -2.68 -30.34 -1.70
C ARG A 486 -2.71 -30.21 -0.17
N ILE A 487 -1.62 -30.55 0.50
CA ILE A 487 -1.46 -30.42 1.96
C ILE A 487 -1.53 -28.93 2.38
N THR A 488 -1.20 -28.03 1.47
CA THR A 488 -1.26 -26.56 1.67
C THR A 488 -2.62 -25.96 1.31
N SER A 489 -3.56 -26.75 0.78
CA SER A 489 -4.90 -26.23 0.48
C SER A 489 -5.70 -26.10 1.78
N PRO A 490 -6.23 -24.91 2.11
CA PRO A 490 -7.07 -24.71 3.28
C PRO A 490 -8.40 -25.49 3.22
N PHE A 491 -8.72 -26.08 2.07
CA PHE A 491 -9.95 -26.84 1.81
C PHE A 491 -9.83 -28.35 2.06
N ASN A 492 -8.65 -28.87 2.40
CA ASN A 492 -8.43 -30.31 2.58
C ASN A 492 -8.42 -30.72 4.05
N ILE A 493 -9.27 -31.69 4.39
CA ILE A 493 -9.28 -32.34 5.70
C ILE A 493 -8.20 -33.43 5.70
N ILE A 494 -7.20 -33.30 6.57
CA ILE A 494 -6.14 -34.30 6.75
C ILE A 494 -6.69 -35.40 7.66
N ILE A 495 -7.01 -36.56 7.08
CA ILE A 495 -7.35 -37.77 7.84
C ILE A 495 -6.08 -38.61 7.94
N PRO A 496 -5.48 -38.76 9.13
CA PRO A 496 -4.29 -39.59 9.27
C PRO A 496 -4.65 -41.06 8.99
N LEU A 497 -3.89 -41.68 8.09
CA LEU A 497 -3.99 -43.11 7.78
C LEU A 497 -2.92 -43.87 8.58
N ASN A 498 -3.26 -45.02 9.16
CA ASN A 498 -2.29 -45.95 9.74
C ASN A 498 -1.37 -46.51 8.61
N ARG A 499 -0.23 -47.11 8.96
CA ARG A 499 0.70 -47.84 8.08
C ARG A 499 0.01 -48.88 7.16
N ASN A 500 -1.20 -49.31 7.51
CA ASN A 500 -2.03 -50.23 6.72
C ASN A 500 -3.09 -49.53 5.85
N GLY A 501 -3.05 -48.19 5.72
CA GLY A 501 -3.96 -47.41 4.87
C GLY A 501 -5.38 -47.21 5.43
N GLN A 502 -5.62 -47.51 6.70
CA GLN A 502 -6.92 -47.34 7.36
C GLN A 502 -7.01 -45.97 8.07
N GLU A 503 -8.17 -45.32 7.96
CA GLU A 503 -8.47 -44.03 8.59
C GLU A 503 -8.42 -44.15 10.12
N VAL A 504 -7.60 -43.29 10.74
CA VAL A 504 -7.55 -43.14 12.19
C VAL A 504 -8.38 -41.92 12.54
N MET A 505 -9.57 -42.14 13.12
CA MET A 505 -10.39 -41.08 13.70
C MET A 505 -9.63 -40.46 14.88
N VAL A 506 -9.07 -39.27 14.68
CA VAL A 506 -8.55 -38.45 15.77
C VAL A 506 -9.75 -37.79 16.44
N ASN A 507 -10.23 -38.37 17.55
CA ASN A 507 -11.16 -37.66 18.41
C ASN A 507 -10.46 -36.42 18.98
N LYS A 508 -11.18 -35.30 18.93
CA LYS A 508 -10.75 -33.93 19.26
C LYS A 508 -9.86 -33.78 20.49
#